data_AF-A0AAD8BW26-F1
#
_entry.id   AF-A0AAD8BW26-F1
#
_cell.length_a   1.000
_cell.length_b   1.000
_cell.length_c   1.000
_cell.angle_alpha   90.00
_cell.angle_beta   90.00
_cell.angle_gamma   90.00
#
_symmetry.space_group_name_H-M   'P 1'
#
loop_
_entity.id
_entity.type
_entity.pdbx_description
1 polymer ?
#
loop_
_entity_poly.entity_id
_entity_poly.type
_entity_poly.pdbx_seq_one_letter_code
_entity_poly.pdbx_strand_id
1 'polypeptide(L)'
;MILTIFKRASQSKLMEAIIVYLFLTGMILVSAELYNAALYKPAIQSSNYKDCFAYKGVDGNADNFLSNGHCQHTGQELIPWWMVDLRGQFVVEKIQLTN
;
A
#
# COMPACT_ATOMS: atom_id res chain seq x y z
N MET A 1 -12.12 2.28 6.62
CA MET A 1 -11.27 1.09 6.41
C MET A 1 -10.22 1.36 5.33
N ILE A 2 -8.94 1.46 5.68
CA ILE A 2 -7.80 1.70 4.78
C ILE A 2 -7.01 0.40 4.67
N LEU A 3 -6.68 -0.07 3.46
CA LEU A 3 -5.94 -1.31 3.23
C LEU A 3 -4.54 -1.01 2.68
N THR A 4 -3.54 -1.32 3.51
CA THR A 4 -2.14 -1.18 3.19
C THR A 4 -1.54 -2.56 2.94
N ILE A 5 -1.08 -2.82 1.72
CA ILE A 5 -0.43 -4.08 1.35
C ILE A 5 1.08 -3.86 1.30
N PHE A 6 1.84 -4.61 2.10
CA PHE A 6 3.29 -4.53 2.13
C PHE A 6 3.94 -5.71 1.42
N LYS A 7 5.07 -5.43 0.76
CA LYS A 7 5.96 -6.41 0.15
C LYS A 7 7.41 -6.06 0.45
N ARG A 8 8.29 -7.04 0.29
CA ARG A 8 9.73 -6.81 0.30
C ARG A 8 10.20 -6.12 -0.99
N ALA A 9 11.11 -5.16 -0.87
CA ALA A 9 11.78 -4.59 -2.03
C ALA A 9 12.52 -5.69 -2.81
N SER A 10 12.18 -5.86 -4.10
CA SER A 10 12.91 -6.77 -4.99
C SER A 10 14.26 -6.15 -5.30
N GLN A 11 15.34 -6.79 -4.88
CA GLN A 11 16.70 -6.43 -5.26
C GLN A 11 16.86 -6.62 -6.78
N SER A 12 17.08 -5.55 -7.54
CA SER A 12 17.49 -5.68 -8.95
C SER A 12 18.97 -6.07 -8.99
N LYS A 13 19.45 -6.79 -10.01
CA LYS A 13 20.88 -7.13 -10.14
C LYS A 13 21.81 -5.91 -10.08
N LEU A 14 21.30 -4.75 -10.50
CA LEU A 14 21.99 -3.45 -10.38
C LEU A 14 21.98 -2.93 -8.93
N MET A 15 20.88 -3.11 -8.19
CA MET A 15 20.82 -2.82 -6.76
C MET A 15 21.72 -3.76 -5.94
N GLU A 16 21.78 -5.05 -6.29
CA GLU A 16 22.74 -6.01 -5.71
C GLU A 16 24.20 -5.56 -5.92
N ALA A 17 24.56 -5.14 -7.14
CA ALA A 17 25.93 -4.68 -7.45
C ALA A 17 26.31 -3.39 -6.70
N ILE A 18 25.38 -2.43 -6.60
CA ILE A 18 25.57 -1.19 -5.82
C ILE A 18 25.70 -1.52 -4.33
N ILE A 19 24.90 -2.45 -3.82
CA ILE A 19 24.96 -2.92 -2.44
C ILE A 19 26.34 -3.54 -2.14
N VAL A 20 26.85 -4.42 -3.01
CA VAL A 20 28.19 -5.02 -2.87
C VAL A 20 29.30 -3.96 -2.92
N TYR A 21 29.16 -2.95 -3.78
CA TYR A 21 30.10 -1.83 -3.87
C TYR A 21 30.16 -1.00 -2.58
N LEU A 22 28.99 -0.74 -1.97
CA LEU A 22 28.89 -0.05 -0.68
C LEU A 22 29.43 -0.91 0.48
N PHE A 23 29.27 -2.24 0.41
CA PHE A 23 29.93 -3.18 1.36
C PHE A 23 31.46 -3.13 1.29
N LEU A 24 32.06 -2.94 0.10
CA LEU A 24 33.51 -2.79 -0.07
C LEU A 24 34.04 -1.43 0.45
N THR A 25 33.20 -0.40 0.52
CA THR A 25 33.58 0.95 0.97
C THR A 25 33.14 1.31 2.40
N GLY A 26 32.46 0.40 3.13
CA GLY A 26 32.14 0.55 4.56
C GLY A 26 30.70 0.97 4.87
N MET A 27 29.90 0.00 5.36
CA MET A 27 28.49 0.06 5.82
C MET A 27 27.44 0.31 4.71
N ILE A 28 26.23 -0.28 4.68
CA ILE A 28 25.23 -0.57 5.72
C ILE A 28 24.49 -1.88 5.37
N LEU A 29 24.09 -2.66 6.39
CA LEU A 29 23.22 -3.82 6.25
C LEU A 29 21.86 -3.33 5.68
N VAL A 30 21.60 -3.56 4.39
CA VAL A 30 20.26 -3.32 3.83
C VAL A 30 19.34 -4.38 4.43
N SER A 31 18.70 -4.04 5.54
CA SER A 31 17.54 -4.80 5.99
C SER A 31 16.52 -4.74 4.87
N ALA A 32 15.92 -5.88 4.54
CA ALA A 32 14.93 -5.93 3.48
C ALA A 32 13.67 -5.22 3.98
N GLU A 33 13.59 -3.91 3.77
CA GLU A 33 12.45 -3.11 4.22
C GLU A 33 11.17 -3.54 3.50
N LEU A 34 10.13 -3.75 4.30
CA LEU A 34 8.76 -3.90 3.84
C LEU A 34 8.27 -2.53 3.38
N TYR A 35 7.89 -2.43 2.11
CA TYR A 35 7.31 -1.21 1.56
C TYR A 35 5.85 -1.41 1.18
N ASN A 36 5.06 -0.34 1.29
CA ASN A 36 3.65 -0.35 0.92
C ASN A 36 3.49 -0.42 -0.61
N ALA A 37 3.18 -1.61 -1.13
CA ALA A 37 2.91 -1.84 -2.54
C ALA A 37 1.62 -1.15 -3.02
N ALA A 38 0.64 -0.99 -2.13
CA ALA A 38 -0.66 -0.43 -2.44
C ALA A 38 -0.64 1.10 -2.54
N LEU A 39 0.40 1.77 -2.04
CA LEU A 39 0.48 3.24 -2.01
C LEU A 39 0.24 3.84 -3.41
N TYR A 40 -0.75 4.74 -3.48
CA TYR A 40 -1.20 5.45 -4.68
C TYR A 40 -1.55 4.55 -5.87
N LYS A 41 -1.90 3.29 -5.61
CA LYS A 41 -2.37 2.39 -6.66
C LYS A 41 -3.84 2.64 -6.99
N PRO A 42 -4.30 2.31 -8.20
CA PRO A 42 -5.72 2.38 -8.52
C PRO A 42 -6.52 1.51 -7.56
N ALA A 43 -7.58 2.07 -7.00
CA ALA A 43 -8.51 1.35 -6.14
C ALA A 43 -9.95 1.61 -6.59
N ILE A 44 -10.77 0.59 -6.44
CA ILE A 44 -12.20 0.60 -6.76
C ILE A 44 -12.96 -0.03 -5.60
N GLN A 45 -14.22 0.37 -5.44
CA GLN A 45 -15.13 -0.22 -4.47
C GLN A 45 -16.50 -0.42 -5.09
N SER A 46 -17.30 -1.26 -4.46
CA SER A 46 -18.66 -1.60 -4.89
C SER A 46 -19.56 -0.38 -5.11
N SER A 47 -19.50 0.59 -4.20
CA SER A 47 -20.27 1.83 -4.25
C SER A 47 -19.56 2.94 -3.50
N ASN A 48 -19.86 4.21 -3.80
CA ASN A 48 -19.32 5.35 -3.05
C ASN A 48 -20.42 5.97 -2.17
N TYR A 49 -20.14 6.14 -0.87
CA TYR A 49 -20.93 7.05 -0.05
C TYR A 49 -20.36 8.48 -0.20
N LYS A 50 -21.08 9.33 -0.94
CA LYS A 50 -20.66 10.72 -1.23
C LYS A 50 -19.23 10.72 -1.82
N ASP A 51 -18.36 11.58 -1.28
CA ASP A 51 -16.97 11.77 -1.74
C ASP A 51 -15.98 10.78 -1.09
N CYS A 52 -16.46 9.69 -0.48
CA CYS A 52 -15.61 8.71 0.21
C CYS A 52 -15.09 7.64 -0.75
N PHE A 53 -14.32 8.08 -1.75
CA PHE A 53 -13.83 7.24 -2.85
C PHE A 53 -12.80 6.19 -2.41
N ALA A 54 -12.74 5.08 -3.15
CA ALA A 54 -11.84 3.95 -2.90
C ALA A 54 -10.34 4.32 -2.81
N TYR A 55 -9.87 5.30 -3.60
CA TYR A 55 -8.45 5.68 -3.61
C TYR A 55 -7.95 6.22 -2.27
N LYS A 56 -8.86 6.69 -1.41
CA LYS A 56 -8.54 7.15 -0.05
C LYS A 56 -8.00 6.02 0.82
N GLY A 57 -8.37 4.77 0.53
CA GLY A 57 -7.81 3.58 1.18
C GLY A 57 -6.32 3.32 0.89
N VAL A 58 -5.70 4.07 -0.03
CA VAL A 58 -4.30 3.91 -0.48
C VAL A 58 -3.58 5.26 -0.65
N ASP A 59 -4.11 6.34 -0.06
CA ASP A 59 -3.55 7.69 -0.20
C ASP A 59 -2.37 7.97 0.75
N GLY A 60 -2.01 7.01 1.61
CA GLY A 60 -0.90 7.12 2.55
C GLY A 60 -1.22 7.86 3.85
N ASN A 61 -2.46 8.34 4.03
CA ASN A 61 -2.90 8.93 5.29
C ASN A 61 -3.78 7.95 6.06
N ALA A 62 -3.33 7.53 7.25
CA ALA A 62 -4.05 6.57 8.10
C ALA A 62 -5.03 7.24 9.09
N ASP A 63 -5.46 8.48 8.83
CA ASP A 63 -6.45 9.18 9.65
C ASP A 63 -7.80 8.44 9.63
N ASN A 64 -8.31 8.17 10.83
CA ASN A 64 -9.52 7.38 11.07
C ASN A 64 -10.78 8.23 11.24
N PHE A 65 -10.67 9.56 11.19
CA PHE A 65 -11.83 10.45 11.26
C PHE A 65 -12.36 10.73 9.85
N LEU A 66 -13.57 10.25 9.56
CA LEU A 66 -14.24 10.45 8.27
C LEU A 66 -14.31 11.93 7.86
N SER A 67 -14.47 12.84 8.84
CA SER A 67 -14.49 14.29 8.63
C SER A 67 -13.20 14.86 8.05
N ASN A 68 -12.07 14.18 8.22
CA ASN A 68 -10.77 14.63 7.75
C ASN A 68 -10.54 14.24 6.28
N GLY A 69 -11.47 13.49 5.67
CA GLY A 69 -11.52 13.29 4.23
C GLY A 69 -10.62 12.18 3.69
N HIS A 70 -9.95 11.40 4.55
CA HIS A 70 -9.01 10.33 4.18
C HIS A 70 -9.60 8.91 4.24
N CYS A 71 -10.85 8.78 4.67
CA CYS A 71 -11.52 7.48 4.70
C CYS A 71 -12.25 7.20 3.38
N GLN A 72 -12.17 5.95 2.91
CA GLN A 72 -13.13 5.40 1.95
C GLN A 72 -14.39 4.92 2.68
N HIS A 73 -15.54 4.91 1.99
CA HIS A 73 -16.81 4.45 2.54
C HIS A 73 -17.76 4.03 1.42
N THR A 74 -18.32 2.82 1.53
CA THR A 74 -19.35 2.32 0.62
C THR A 74 -20.74 2.83 1.01
N GLY A 75 -21.70 2.81 0.09
CA GLY A 75 -23.10 2.91 0.46
C GLY A 75 -23.54 1.74 1.34
N GLN A 76 -24.81 1.78 1.77
CA GLN A 76 -25.43 0.62 2.41
C GLN A 76 -25.81 -0.39 1.32
N GLU A 77 -25.18 -1.56 1.36
CA GLU A 77 -25.39 -2.65 0.40
C GLU A 77 -25.12 -4.02 1.05
N LEU A 78 -25.55 -5.11 0.39
CA LEU A 78 -25.50 -6.46 0.97
C LEU A 78 -24.09 -7.04 1.09
N ILE A 79 -23.22 -6.79 0.10
CA ILE A 79 -21.87 -7.35 0.03
C ILE A 79 -20.92 -6.22 -0.43
N PRO A 80 -20.60 -5.26 0.47
CA PRO A 80 -19.67 -4.19 0.14
C PRO A 80 -18.27 -4.78 -0.07
N TRP A 81 -17.55 -4.26 -1.07
CA TRP A 81 -16.18 -4.69 -1.35
C TRP A 81 -15.31 -3.52 -1.79
N TRP A 82 -14.01 -3.67 -1.55
CA TRP A 82 -12.97 -2.77 -2.02
C TRP A 82 -11.82 -3.58 -2.59
N MET A 83 -11.19 -3.07 -3.64
CA MET A 83 -10.09 -3.71 -4.34
C MET A 83 -9.04 -2.69 -4.77
N VAL A 84 -7.77 -3.07 -4.70
CA VAL A 84 -6.64 -2.31 -5.26
C VAL A 84 -5.97 -3.11 -6.37
N ASP A 85 -5.72 -2.46 -7.49
CA ASP A 85 -4.89 -2.98 -8.57
C ASP A 85 -3.43 -2.61 -8.30
N LEU A 86 -2.63 -3.58 -7.85
CA LEU A 86 -1.22 -3.36 -7.52
C LEU A 86 -0.35 -3.14 -8.78
N ARG A 87 -0.88 -3.31 -9.99
CA ARG A 87 -0.20 -3.19 -11.30
C ARG A 87 1.02 -4.11 -11.45
N GLY A 88 0.96 -5.27 -10.81
CA GLY A 88 2.03 -6.26 -10.84
C GLY A 88 1.72 -7.45 -9.93
N GLN A 89 2.54 -8.49 -10.06
CA GLN A 89 2.39 -9.69 -9.24
C GLN A 89 3.15 -9.57 -7.92
N PHE A 90 2.36 -9.51 -6.85
CA PHE A 90 2.69 -9.46 -5.42
C PHE A 90 3.01 -10.81 -4.77
N VAL A 91 4.19 -11.05 -4.20
CA VAL A 91 4.27 -11.89 -2.99
C VAL A 91 3.96 -10.96 -1.81
N VAL A 92 2.75 -11.09 -1.26
CA VAL A 92 2.28 -10.24 -0.16
C VAL A 92 2.78 -10.81 1.16
N GLU A 93 3.52 -10.01 1.91
CA GLU A 93 4.09 -10.42 3.21
C GLU A 93 3.24 -9.93 4.39
N LYS A 94 2.61 -8.76 4.27
CA LYS A 94 1.76 -8.19 5.33
C LYS A 94 0.61 -7.39 4.74
N ILE A 95 -0.55 -7.56 5.34
CA ILE A 95 -1.75 -6.73 5.11
C ILE A 95 -2.05 -5.98 6.40
N GLN A 96 -2.25 -4.67 6.32
CA GLN A 96 -2.65 -3.83 7.44
C GLN A 96 -3.93 -3.08 7.11
N LEU A 97 -4.91 -3.19 8.00
CA LEU A 97 -6.21 -2.55 7.89
C LEU A 97 -6.36 -1.51 9.01
N THR A 98 -6.68 -0.26 8.66
CA THR A 98 -6.99 0.81 9.63
C THR A 98 -8.46 1.18 9.53
N ASN A 99 -9.11 1.46 10.66
CA ASN A 99 -10.53 1.87 10.69
C ASN A 99 -10.70 3.24 10.05
#